data_AF-A0AAX1VQL6-F1
#
_entry.id   AF-A0AAX1VQL6-F1
#
_cell.length_a   1.000
_cell.length_b   1.000
_cell.length_c   1.000
_cell.angle_alpha   90.00
_cell.angle_beta   90.00
_cell.angle_gamma   90.00
#
_symmetry.space_group_name_H-M   'P 1'
#
loop_
_entity.id
_entity.type
_entity.pdbx_description
1 polymer ?
#
loop_
_entity_poly.entity_id
_entity_poly.type
_entity_poly.pdbx_seq_one_letter_code
_entity_poly.pdbx_strand_id
1 'polypeptide(L)'
;KAVYLLTAYDELVRRILLASHVGLIDNNAKGQWLDEGAAILRRLFGLSQRYKFSGASRGDFAAKNARAEQAREMYAPFGEIPQDILEGTQRSKFAPALATASALTLDDDDHENSFEEAITLGLPHQDTLGTESEE
;
A
#
# COMPACT_ATOMS: atom_id res chain seq x y z
N LYS A 1 -0.58 -5.77 -7.80
CA LYS A 1 -0.24 -6.16 -9.20
C LYS A 1 1.25 -5.92 -9.52
N ALA A 2 1.86 -4.80 -9.14
CA ALA A 2 3.29 -4.56 -9.39
C ALA A 2 4.24 -5.63 -8.79
N VAL A 3 3.96 -6.13 -7.59
CA VAL A 3 4.74 -7.22 -6.97
C VAL A 3 4.76 -8.49 -7.84
N TYR A 4 3.66 -8.82 -8.50
CA TYR A 4 3.62 -9.96 -9.43
C TYR A 4 4.50 -9.75 -10.67
N LEU A 5 4.68 -8.51 -11.11
CA LEU A 5 5.61 -8.21 -12.20
C LEU A 5 7.07 -8.40 -11.77
N LEU A 6 7.39 -8.15 -10.50
CA LEU A 6 8.72 -8.42 -9.96
C LEU A 6 9.03 -9.92 -9.99
N THR A 7 8.09 -10.77 -9.55
CA THR A 7 8.28 -12.23 -9.60
C THR A 7 8.38 -12.76 -11.03
N ALA A 8 7.60 -12.19 -11.96
CA ALA A 8 7.72 -12.54 -13.38
C ALA A 8 9.07 -12.12 -13.98
N TYR A 9 9.60 -10.98 -13.55
CA TYR A 9 10.93 -10.53 -13.95
C TYR A 9 12.03 -11.42 -13.37
N ASP A 10 11.94 -11.85 -12.11
CA ASP A 10 12.93 -12.77 -11.52
C ASP A 10 13.01 -14.10 -12.30
N GLU A 11 11.86 -14.61 -12.75
CA GLU A 11 11.80 -15.79 -13.60
C GLU A 11 12.45 -15.53 -14.97
N LEU A 12 12.22 -14.36 -15.57
CA LEU A 12 12.87 -13.94 -16.81
C LEU A 12 14.39 -13.87 -16.63
N VAL A 13 14.87 -13.21 -15.58
CA VAL A 13 16.31 -13.10 -15.25
C VAL A 13 16.93 -14.48 -15.12
N ARG A 14 16.28 -15.40 -14.40
CA ARG A 14 16.76 -16.79 -14.25
C ARG A 14 16.95 -17.48 -15.60
N ARG A 15 15.99 -17.34 -16.52
CA ARG A 15 16.06 -17.93 -17.87
C ARG A 15 17.17 -17.30 -18.72
N ILE A 16 17.34 -15.99 -18.64
CA ILE A 16 18.40 -15.26 -19.34
C ILE A 16 19.78 -15.73 -18.85
N LEU A 17 19.96 -15.85 -17.53
CA LEU A 17 21.22 -16.33 -16.94
C LEU A 17 21.52 -17.78 -17.35
N LEU A 18 20.50 -18.65 -17.36
CA LEU A 18 20.64 -20.04 -17.82
C LEU A 18 21.03 -20.11 -19.30
N ALA A 19 20.35 -19.35 -20.16
CA ALA A 19 20.64 -19.32 -21.60
C ALA A 19 22.09 -18.85 -21.86
N SER A 20 22.56 -17.83 -21.13
CA SER A 20 23.95 -17.36 -21.24
C SER A 20 24.95 -18.40 -20.73
N HIS A 21 24.63 -19.09 -19.63
CA HIS A 21 25.52 -20.10 -19.05
C HIS A 21 25.73 -21.31 -19.99
N VAL A 22 24.68 -21.73 -20.70
CA VAL A 22 24.73 -22.85 -21.66
C VAL A 22 25.22 -22.41 -23.05
N GLY A 23 25.48 -21.12 -23.26
CA GLY A 23 26.00 -20.57 -24.51
C GLY A 23 24.96 -20.36 -25.62
N LEU A 24 23.67 -20.28 -25.26
CA LEU A 24 22.59 -19.99 -26.21
C LEU A 24 22.53 -18.51 -26.62
N ILE A 25 23.05 -17.60 -25.78
CA ILE A 25 23.12 -16.17 -26.04
C ILE A 25 24.49 -15.62 -25.65
N ASP A 26 24.88 -14.52 -26.29
CA ASP A 26 26.12 -13.81 -25.98
C ASP A 26 25.96 -12.86 -24.77
N ASN A 27 27.08 -12.40 -24.23
CA ASN A 27 27.08 -11.53 -23.05
C ASN A 27 26.48 -10.15 -23.32
N ASN A 28 26.49 -9.64 -24.56
CA ASN A 28 25.89 -8.34 -24.88
C ASN A 28 24.36 -8.45 -24.88
N ALA A 29 23.81 -9.46 -25.55
CA ALA A 29 22.37 -9.73 -25.53
C ALA A 29 21.85 -9.94 -24.10
N LYS A 30 22.59 -10.68 -23.26
CA LYS A 30 22.27 -10.84 -21.84
C LYS A 30 22.14 -9.49 -21.13
N GLY A 31 23.14 -8.62 -21.27
CA GLY A 31 23.15 -7.30 -20.62
C GLY A 31 21.97 -6.45 -21.08
N GLN A 32 21.74 -6.38 -22.40
CA GLN A 32 20.65 -5.60 -22.98
C GLN A 32 19.27 -6.01 -22.45
N TRP A 33 18.98 -7.31 -22.41
CA TRP A 33 17.68 -7.82 -21.95
C TRP A 33 17.45 -7.57 -20.45
N LEU A 34 18.50 -7.71 -19.63
CA LEU A 34 18.42 -7.41 -18.20
C LEU A 34 18.21 -5.91 -17.96
N ASP A 35 18.95 -5.05 -18.66
CA ASP A 35 18.85 -3.60 -18.49
C ASP A 35 17.49 -3.07 -18.93
N GLU A 36 16.94 -3.57 -20.03
CA GLU A 36 15.62 -3.19 -20.53
C GLU A 36 14.51 -3.59 -19.54
N GLY A 37 14.51 -4.84 -19.09
CA GLY A 37 13.52 -5.32 -18.12
C GLY A 37 13.61 -4.58 -16.78
N ALA A 38 14.83 -4.37 -16.27
CA ALA A 38 15.05 -3.60 -15.06
C ALA A 38 14.64 -2.12 -15.23
N ALA A 39 14.83 -1.51 -16.41
CA ALA A 39 14.43 -0.14 -16.66
C ALA A 39 12.91 0.05 -16.54
N ILE A 40 12.12 -0.89 -17.05
CA ILE A 40 10.66 -0.87 -16.92
C ILE A 40 10.26 -0.97 -15.45
N LEU A 41 10.85 -1.89 -14.68
CA LEU A 41 10.57 -2.02 -13.26
C LEU A 41 10.94 -0.76 -12.47
N ARG A 42 12.13 -0.19 -12.71
CA ARG A 42 12.57 1.06 -12.06
C ARG A 42 11.61 2.21 -12.35
N ARG A 43 11.10 2.33 -13.57
CA ARG A 43 10.09 3.35 -13.94
C ARG A 43 8.76 3.12 -13.22
N LEU A 44 8.29 1.87 -13.18
CA LEU A 44 7.03 1.51 -12.51
C LEU A 44 7.10 1.79 -11.00
N PHE A 45 8.11 1.27 -10.30
CA PHE A 45 8.29 1.50 -8.87
C PHE A 45 8.72 2.93 -8.53
N GLY A 46 9.27 3.65 -9.50
CA GLY A 46 9.49 5.10 -9.39
C GLY A 46 8.19 5.91 -9.25
N LEU A 47 7.04 5.39 -9.71
CA LEU A 47 5.74 6.07 -9.54
C LEU A 47 5.31 6.13 -8.08
N SER A 48 5.51 5.05 -7.30
CA SER A 48 5.12 5.05 -5.88
C SER A 48 5.99 5.98 -5.04
N GLN A 49 7.24 6.21 -5.42
CA GLN A 49 8.14 7.14 -4.72
C GLN A 49 7.72 8.62 -4.88
N ARG A 50 6.87 8.94 -5.85
CA ARG A 50 6.36 10.31 -6.05
C ARG A 50 5.28 10.70 -5.04
N TYR A 51 4.67 9.71 -4.39
CA TYR A 51 3.66 9.97 -3.38
C TYR A 51 4.28 10.69 -2.18
N LYS A 52 3.64 11.79 -1.76
CA LYS A 52 4.00 12.53 -0.56
C LYS A 52 2.73 12.85 0.25
N PHE A 53 2.73 12.51 1.52
CA PHE A 53 1.56 12.78 2.36
C PHE A 53 1.36 14.31 2.51
N SER A 54 0.21 14.82 2.07
CA SER A 54 -0.11 16.25 2.12
C SER A 54 -0.89 16.68 3.36
N GLY A 55 -1.47 15.73 4.11
CA GLY A 55 -2.30 16.02 5.28
C GLY A 55 -3.65 16.68 4.99
N ALA A 56 -4.01 16.93 3.73
CA ALA A 56 -5.29 17.51 3.34
C ALA A 56 -6.38 16.44 3.19
N SER A 57 -7.56 16.69 3.77
CA SER A 57 -8.75 15.86 3.64
C SER A 57 -9.65 16.32 2.48
N ARG A 58 -10.58 15.48 2.03
CA ARG A 58 -11.61 15.88 1.04
C ARG A 58 -12.43 17.09 1.52
N GLY A 59 -12.69 17.20 2.82
CA GLY A 59 -13.35 18.35 3.43
C GLY A 59 -12.56 19.65 3.27
N ASP A 60 -11.22 19.58 3.37
CA ASP A 60 -10.35 20.75 3.17
C ASP A 60 -10.40 21.25 1.72
N PHE A 61 -10.51 20.34 0.73
CA PHE A 61 -10.65 20.70 -0.67
C PHE A 61 -12.01 21.34 -0.98
N ALA A 62 -13.08 20.87 -0.33
CA ALA A 62 -14.41 21.48 -0.45
C ALA A 62 -14.47 22.87 0.21
N ALA A 63 -13.83 23.03 1.38
CA ALA A 63 -13.77 24.29 2.13
C ALA A 63 -12.74 25.30 1.55
N LYS A 64 -11.89 24.87 0.60
CA LYS A 64 -10.79 25.68 0.03
C LYS A 64 -9.82 26.22 1.10
N ASN A 65 -9.46 25.36 2.04
CA ASN A 65 -8.56 25.71 3.15
C ASN A 65 -7.11 25.88 2.68
N ALA A 66 -6.28 26.57 3.47
CA ALA A 66 -4.84 26.70 3.23
C ALA A 66 -4.12 25.36 3.07
N ARG A 67 -4.56 24.30 3.78
CA ARG A 67 -4.04 22.93 3.62
C ARG A 67 -4.30 22.36 2.23
N ALA A 68 -5.47 22.64 1.64
CA ALA A 68 -5.80 22.18 0.30
C ALA A 68 -4.98 22.92 -0.77
N GLU A 69 -4.69 24.20 -0.54
CA GLU A 69 -3.82 24.98 -1.42
C GLU A 69 -2.37 24.47 -1.38
N GLN A 70 -1.81 24.24 -0.18
CA GLN A 70 -0.49 23.62 -0.02
C GLN A 70 -0.41 22.23 -0.68
N ALA A 71 -1.48 21.43 -0.55
CA ALA A 71 -1.55 20.14 -1.22
C ALA A 71 -1.58 20.27 -2.76
N ARG A 72 -2.26 21.28 -3.30
CA ARG A 72 -2.23 21.57 -4.75
C ARG A 72 -0.83 21.98 -5.21
N GLU A 73 -0.17 22.87 -4.48
CA GLU A 73 1.19 23.30 -4.80
C GLU A 73 2.19 22.13 -4.78
N MET A 74 2.10 21.28 -3.76
CA MET A 74 2.94 20.09 -3.61
C MET A 74 2.82 19.15 -4.81
N TYR A 75 1.62 19.02 -5.39
CA TYR A 75 1.32 18.10 -6.47
C TYR A 75 1.22 18.74 -7.86
N ALA A 76 1.32 20.06 -7.97
CA ALA A 76 1.26 20.80 -9.22
C ALA A 76 2.19 20.24 -10.33
N PRO A 77 3.42 19.75 -10.05
CA PRO A 77 4.27 19.14 -11.08
C PRO A 77 3.70 17.86 -11.72
N PHE A 78 2.72 17.22 -11.08
CA PHE A 78 2.13 15.96 -11.52
C PHE A 78 0.74 16.13 -12.14
N GLY A 79 0.23 17.36 -12.19
CA GLY A 79 -1.09 17.70 -12.74
C GLY A 79 -2.15 17.97 -11.68
N GLU A 80 -3.37 18.24 -12.15
CA GLU A 80 -4.51 18.51 -11.28
C GLU A 80 -5.11 17.23 -10.71
N ILE A 81 -5.62 17.31 -9.48
CA ILE A 81 -6.30 16.18 -8.83
C ILE A 81 -7.69 16.03 -9.44
N PRO A 82 -8.02 14.86 -10.02
CA PRO A 82 -9.34 14.60 -10.60
C PRO A 82 -10.50 14.81 -9.63
N GLN A 83 -11.57 15.45 -10.12
CA GLN A 83 -12.73 15.83 -9.32
C GLN A 83 -13.50 14.62 -8.78
N ASP A 84 -13.57 13.52 -9.54
CA ASP A 84 -14.22 12.27 -9.14
C ASP A 84 -13.55 11.60 -7.92
N ILE A 85 -12.24 11.80 -7.73
CA ILE A 85 -11.49 11.35 -6.55
C ILE A 85 -11.77 12.24 -5.34
N LEU A 86 -11.94 13.55 -5.56
CA LEU A 86 -12.28 14.52 -4.51
C LEU A 86 -13.71 14.33 -4.01
N GLU A 87 -14.65 14.08 -4.91
CA GLU A 87 -16.05 13.76 -4.61
C GLU A 87 -16.21 12.35 -4.01
N GLY A 88 -15.23 11.49 -4.27
CA GLY A 88 -15.21 10.13 -3.72
C GLY A 88 -16.00 9.10 -4.52
N THR A 89 -16.51 9.48 -5.68
CA THR A 89 -17.13 8.59 -6.67
C THR A 89 -16.12 7.56 -7.19
N GLN A 90 -14.88 7.99 -7.45
CA GLN A 90 -13.80 7.09 -7.83
C GLN A 90 -12.94 6.72 -6.61
N ARG A 91 -12.82 5.42 -6.34
CA ARG A 91 -12.00 4.87 -5.26
C ARG A 91 -11.08 3.76 -5.78
N SER A 92 -9.89 3.68 -5.22
CA SER A 92 -8.98 2.57 -5.50
C SER A 92 -9.59 1.25 -5.06
N LYS A 93 -9.39 0.19 -5.86
CA LYS A 93 -9.74 -1.19 -5.50
C LYS A 93 -9.03 -1.68 -4.22
N PHE A 94 -7.90 -1.05 -3.86
CA PHE A 94 -7.11 -1.38 -2.68
C PHE A 94 -7.40 -0.46 -1.48
N ALA A 95 -8.33 0.50 -1.61
CA ALA A 95 -8.72 1.34 -0.49
C ALA A 95 -9.47 0.52 0.57
N PRO A 96 -9.28 0.80 1.87
CA PRO A 96 -10.05 0.14 2.91
C PRO A 96 -11.55 0.39 2.73
N ALA A 97 -12.37 -0.57 3.19
CA ALA A 97 -13.82 -0.37 3.25
C ALA A 97 -14.13 0.87 4.11
N LEU A 98 -15.15 1.64 3.72
CA LEU A 98 -15.59 2.75 4.57
C LEU A 98 -16.29 2.12 5.77
N ALA A 99 -15.93 2.55 6.98
CA ALA A 99 -16.76 2.30 8.15
C ALA A 99 -18.11 2.98 7.88
N THR A 100 -19.12 2.19 7.56
CA THR A 100 -20.51 2.63 7.65
C THR A 100 -20.77 3.02 9.09
N ALA A 101 -21.45 4.14 9.33
CA ALA A 101 -21.67 4.74 10.65
C ALA A 101 -22.19 3.76 11.73
N SER A 102 -22.76 2.62 11.32
CA SER A 102 -23.18 1.51 12.19
C SER A 102 -22.04 0.75 12.90
N ALA A 103 -20.77 0.91 12.47
CA ALA A 103 -19.62 0.23 13.07
C ALA A 103 -18.86 1.12 14.09
N LEU A 104 -19.27 2.37 14.29
CA LEU A 104 -18.65 3.29 15.26
C LEU A 104 -19.44 3.38 16.58
N THR A 105 -20.40 2.48 16.82
CA THR A 105 -21.21 2.45 18.06
C THR A 105 -20.95 1.22 18.93
N LEU A 106 -19.83 0.53 18.75
CA LEU A 106 -19.38 -0.55 19.63
C LEU A 106 -17.86 -0.45 19.78
N ASP A 107 -17.43 0.14 20.89
CA ASP A 107 -16.11 0.10 21.55
C ASP A 107 -15.69 1.48 22.09
N ASP A 108 -16.60 2.13 22.83
CA ASP A 108 -16.27 3.29 23.67
C ASP A 108 -16.61 3.01 25.14
N ASP A 109 -16.32 1.79 25.61
CA ASP A 109 -16.32 1.47 27.04
C ASP A 109 -15.09 0.61 27.38
N ASP A 110 -14.22 1.22 28.18
CA ASP A 110 -13.21 0.66 29.07
C ASP A 110 -12.24 -0.40 28.53
N HIS A 111 -10.95 -0.05 28.39
CA HIS A 111 -9.80 -0.85 28.88
C HIS A 111 -8.44 -0.18 28.54
N GLU A 112 -8.11 0.96 29.17
CA GLU A 112 -6.73 1.52 29.11
C GLU A 112 -5.88 1.23 30.36
N ASN A 113 -6.38 0.48 31.37
CA ASN A 113 -5.61 0.20 32.59
C ASN A 113 -5.36 -1.28 32.93
N SER A 114 -5.85 -2.24 32.14
CA SER A 114 -5.74 -3.66 32.52
C SER A 114 -4.35 -4.27 32.27
N PHE A 115 -3.57 -3.73 31.32
CA PHE A 115 -2.33 -4.36 30.89
C PHE A 115 -1.16 -4.17 31.88
N GLU A 116 -1.03 -2.99 32.52
CA GLU A 116 0.04 -2.77 33.51
C GLU A 116 -0.22 -3.46 34.87
N GLU A 117 -1.49 -3.60 35.26
CA GLU A 117 -1.88 -4.21 36.54
C GLU A 117 -1.70 -5.75 36.53
N ALA A 118 -1.90 -6.39 35.37
CA ALA A 118 -1.68 -7.83 35.20
C ALA A 118 -0.20 -8.24 35.31
N ILE A 119 0.72 -7.39 34.82
CA ILE A 119 2.16 -7.63 34.87
C ILE A 119 2.71 -7.44 36.29
N THR A 120 2.13 -6.52 37.07
CA THR A 120 2.53 -6.29 38.47
C THR A 120 2.05 -7.37 39.43
N LEU A 121 0.92 -8.03 39.14
CA LEU A 121 0.31 -9.04 40.02
C LEU A 121 0.57 -10.51 39.61
N GLY A 122 1.19 -10.77 38.47
CA GLY A 122 1.67 -12.11 38.10
C GLY A 122 0.58 -13.18 37.97
N LEU A 123 -0.58 -12.82 37.42
CA LEU A 123 -1.69 -13.76 37.18
C LEU A 123 -1.63 -14.31 35.74
N PRO A 124 -1.86 -15.63 35.54
CA PRO A 124 -1.73 -16.25 34.22
C PRO A 124 -2.94 -15.94 33.32
N HIS A 125 -2.64 -15.58 32.06
CA HIS A 125 -3.59 -15.45 30.96
C HIS A 125 -4.33 -16.78 30.73
N GLN A 126 -5.65 -16.81 30.87
CA GLN A 126 -6.47 -17.93 30.40
C GLN A 126 -6.90 -17.68 28.95
N ASP A 127 -6.36 -18.49 28.05
CA ASP A 127 -6.83 -18.59 26.66
C ASP A 127 -8.23 -19.23 26.65
N THR A 128 -9.24 -18.48 26.25
CA THR A 128 -10.56 -19.03 25.96
C THR A 128 -10.65 -19.42 24.49
N LEU A 129 -10.43 -20.72 24.22
CA LEU A 129 -10.76 -21.36 22.95
C LEU A 129 -12.28 -21.38 22.80
N GLY A 130 -12.80 -20.61 21.83
CA GLY A 130 -14.22 -20.62 21.46
C GLY A 130 -14.62 -21.98 20.89
N THR A 131 -15.59 -22.62 21.53
CA THR A 131 -16.27 -23.84 21.06
C THR A 131 -17.10 -23.56 19.82
N GLU A 132 -16.77 -24.24 18.71
CA GLU A 132 -17.64 -24.41 17.56
C GLU A 132 -18.95 -25.09 18.00
N SER A 133 -20.10 -24.51 17.67
CA SER A 133 -21.42 -25.13 17.84
C SER A 133 -22.04 -25.27 16.45
N GLU A 134 -22.29 -26.53 16.07
CA GLU A 134 -23.15 -26.93 14.96
C GLU A 134 -24.59 -26.49 15.22
N GLU A 135 -25.24 -25.88 14.22
CA GLU A 135 -26.61 -26.16 13.75
C GLU A 135 -26.87 -25.49 12.40
#